data_AF-A0A8F4Y229-F1
#
_entry.id   AF-A0A8F4Y229-F1
#
_cell.length_a   1.000
_cell.length_b   1.000
_cell.length_c   1.000
_cell.angle_alpha   90.00
_cell.angle_beta   90.00
_cell.angle_gamma   90.00
#
_symmetry.space_group_name_H-M   'P 1'
#
loop_
_entity.id
_entity.type
_entity.pdbx_description
1 polymer ?
#
loop_
_entity_poly.entity_id
_entity_poly.type
_entity_poly.pdbx_seq_one_letter_code
_entity_poly.pdbx_strand_id
1 'polypeptide(L)'
;MNALTAVKANTDDLAQRHTGFTLAPSAQSPRLLALTFTADTTRQFLHQVAQWPVQALEYKSFLRFKIGKILDDLCGNQLQPLLIKTLLNRAQGALLISAEGIDDVAQAEEMVKLATAVAHLISRSNYDAMSGQYYARFVVKNVDNSDSYLRQPHRVMELHNDGTYVEEVTDYVLMMKIDEQNMEGGNSLLLHLDDWEHLESFFTHPLARRVMRWAAPPSKNVSHDVWHPVFDVDQQGRPVMRYIDQFVQPKDFEEGVWLSELSDALETSQNILSVPVPVGKFLLINNLFWLHGRDRFTPHPDLRRELMRQRGYFAYAASHYQTHQ
;
A
#
# COMPACT_ATOMS: atom_id res chain seq x y z
N MET A 1 -11.03 9.98 11.69
CA MET A 1 -10.66 10.92 10.61
C MET A 1 -10.20 10.05 9.46
N ASN A 2 -10.95 9.99 8.37
CA ASN A 2 -10.53 9.25 7.16
C ASN A 2 -9.56 10.13 6.36
N ALA A 3 -8.74 9.53 5.48
CA ALA A 3 -7.65 10.11 4.68
C ALA A 3 -7.96 11.35 3.81
N LEU A 4 -9.08 12.01 4.03
CA LEU A 4 -9.59 13.07 3.20
C LEU A 4 -8.98 14.44 3.52
N THR A 5 -8.20 14.61 4.60
CA THR A 5 -7.64 15.93 4.95
C THR A 5 -6.45 16.28 4.05
N ALA A 6 -6.63 17.21 3.12
CA ALA A 6 -5.58 17.65 2.22
C ALA A 6 -4.50 18.49 2.95
N VAL A 7 -3.23 18.10 2.79
CA VAL A 7 -2.07 18.89 3.24
C VAL A 7 -1.59 19.78 2.08
N LYS A 8 -1.30 21.07 2.35
CA LYS A 8 -0.75 21.99 1.33
C LYS A 8 0.61 21.46 0.82
N ALA A 9 0.76 21.36 -0.49
CA ALA A 9 2.03 20.99 -1.11
C ALA A 9 3.09 22.08 -0.84
N ASN A 10 4.26 21.67 -0.36
CA ASN A 10 5.45 22.53 -0.30
C ASN A 10 6.62 21.74 -0.87
N THR A 11 7.17 22.21 -1.99
CA THR A 11 8.22 21.57 -2.81
C THR A 11 9.61 21.54 -2.16
N ASP A 12 9.77 22.11 -0.96
CA ASP A 12 11.07 22.28 -0.30
C ASP A 12 11.65 20.99 0.32
N ASP A 13 10.86 19.94 0.52
CA ASP A 13 11.31 18.75 1.26
C ASP A 13 12.39 17.94 0.51
N LEU A 14 12.43 18.02 -0.83
CA LEU A 14 13.43 17.32 -1.64
C LEU A 14 14.81 17.99 -1.58
N ALA A 15 14.85 19.30 -1.30
CA ALA A 15 16.09 20.05 -1.14
C ALA A 15 16.59 20.06 0.32
N GLN A 16 15.72 19.66 1.26
CA GLN A 16 16.02 19.67 2.69
C GLN A 16 16.86 18.44 3.08
N ARG A 17 17.93 18.68 3.85
CA ARG A 17 18.67 17.60 4.51
C ARG A 17 17.84 17.09 5.68
N HIS A 18 17.40 15.83 5.60
CA HIS A 18 16.70 15.15 6.68
C HIS A 18 17.68 14.47 7.63
N THR A 19 17.31 14.35 8.89
CA THR A 19 18.10 13.65 9.90
C THR A 19 17.83 12.15 9.85
N GLY A 20 18.86 11.35 9.57
CA GLY A 20 18.78 9.89 9.63
C GLY A 20 18.22 9.19 8.38
N PHE A 21 17.75 9.93 7.38
CA PHE A 21 17.29 9.38 6.10
C PHE A 21 17.52 10.33 4.93
N THR A 22 17.45 9.81 3.71
CA THR A 22 17.42 10.59 2.47
C THR A 22 16.08 10.40 1.76
N LEU A 23 15.70 11.38 0.94
CA LEU A 23 14.48 11.36 0.15
C LEU A 23 14.80 11.86 -1.27
N ALA A 24 14.37 11.12 -2.28
CA ALA A 24 14.52 11.51 -3.68
C ALA A 24 13.34 11.02 -4.51
N PRO A 25 13.02 11.64 -5.66
CA PRO A 25 12.11 11.04 -6.63
C PRO A 25 12.61 9.67 -7.09
N SER A 26 11.70 8.74 -7.33
CA SER A 26 12.02 7.47 -7.98
C SER A 26 12.38 7.68 -9.45
N ALA A 27 13.01 6.68 -10.07
CA ALA A 27 13.30 6.70 -11.50
C ALA A 27 12.01 6.60 -12.36
N GLN A 28 10.94 6.03 -11.80
CA GLN A 28 9.69 5.76 -12.51
C GLN A 28 8.76 6.97 -12.54
N SER A 29 8.69 7.75 -11.45
CA SER A 29 7.78 8.88 -11.36
C SER A 29 8.18 9.86 -10.25
N PRO A 30 7.99 11.18 -10.45
CA PRO A 30 8.12 12.17 -9.38
C PRO A 30 7.05 12.03 -8.28
N ARG A 31 5.96 11.29 -8.54
CA ARG A 31 4.91 11.03 -7.55
C ARG A 31 5.28 9.94 -6.55
N LEU A 32 6.22 9.06 -6.93
CA LEU A 32 6.77 8.02 -6.07
C LEU A 32 8.12 8.48 -5.54
N LEU A 33 8.24 8.67 -4.23
CA LEU A 33 9.50 9.06 -3.60
C LEU A 33 10.22 7.83 -3.02
N ALA A 34 11.54 7.78 -3.17
CA ALA A 34 12.40 6.81 -2.52
C ALA A 34 12.92 7.39 -1.20
N LEU A 35 12.59 6.76 -0.07
CA LEU A 35 13.10 7.09 1.26
C LEU A 35 14.08 6.02 1.72
N THR A 36 15.31 6.43 2.07
CA THR A 36 16.33 5.48 2.55
C THR A 36 16.85 5.90 3.92
N PHE A 37 16.64 5.06 4.93
CA PHE A 37 17.26 5.23 6.25
C PHE A 37 18.76 4.94 6.18
N THR A 38 19.55 5.81 6.79
CA THR A 38 21.01 5.66 6.86
C THR A 38 21.42 4.45 7.71
N ALA A 39 22.57 3.86 7.44
CA ALA A 39 23.08 2.71 8.19
C ALA A 39 23.17 2.96 9.70
N ASP A 40 23.47 4.21 10.11
CA ASP A 40 23.51 4.59 11.52
C ASP A 40 22.11 4.56 12.16
N THR A 41 21.11 5.19 11.54
CA THR A 41 19.71 5.13 12.00
C THR A 41 19.21 3.70 12.05
N THR A 42 19.46 2.90 11.01
CA THR A 42 19.09 1.48 10.97
C THR A 42 19.67 0.71 12.15
N ARG A 43 20.99 0.81 12.37
CA ARG A 43 21.67 0.12 13.48
C ARG A 43 21.12 0.54 14.84
N GLN A 44 20.95 1.84 15.06
CA GLN A 44 20.43 2.36 16.33
C GLN A 44 18.99 1.92 16.58
N PHE A 45 18.14 1.94 15.55
CA PHE A 45 16.77 1.47 15.62
C PHE A 45 16.72 -0.01 16.03
N LEU A 46 17.43 -0.88 15.31
CA LEU A 46 17.48 -2.31 15.58
C LEU A 46 17.98 -2.62 16.99
N HIS A 47 19.02 -1.91 17.45
CA HIS A 47 19.52 -2.04 18.82
C HIS A 47 18.44 -1.70 19.87
N GLN A 48 17.72 -0.59 19.71
CA GLN A 48 16.71 -0.16 20.69
C GLN A 48 15.46 -1.04 20.72
N VAL A 49 15.11 -1.67 19.59
CA VAL A 49 13.93 -2.55 19.47
C VAL A 49 14.25 -4.04 19.64
N ALA A 50 15.52 -4.39 19.89
CA ALA A 50 15.98 -5.78 20.06
C ALA A 50 15.22 -6.52 21.18
N GLN A 51 14.85 -5.79 22.24
CA GLN A 51 14.11 -6.33 23.39
C GLN A 51 12.67 -6.79 23.06
N TRP A 52 12.10 -6.37 21.92
CA TRP A 52 10.76 -6.78 21.49
C TRP A 52 10.87 -7.64 20.23
N PRO A 53 10.71 -8.97 20.35
CA PRO A 53 10.61 -9.81 19.17
C PRO A 53 9.29 -9.54 18.43
N VAL A 54 9.17 -9.96 17.17
CA VAL A 54 7.97 -9.69 16.35
C VAL A 54 6.70 -10.22 17.02
N GLN A 55 6.79 -11.35 17.73
CA GLN A 55 5.65 -11.93 18.45
C GLN A 55 5.15 -10.99 19.56
N ALA A 56 6.02 -10.20 20.20
CA ALA A 56 5.55 -9.20 21.15
C ALA A 56 4.70 -8.12 20.47
N LEU A 57 5.03 -7.75 19.23
CA LEU A 57 4.26 -6.78 18.43
C LEU A 57 2.92 -7.37 17.96
N GLU A 58 2.87 -8.67 17.67
CA GLU A 58 1.65 -9.40 17.35
C GLU A 58 0.67 -9.32 18.52
N TYR A 59 1.10 -9.69 19.73
CA TYR A 59 0.26 -9.75 20.92
C TYR A 59 -0.06 -8.38 21.56
N LYS A 60 0.86 -7.41 21.50
CA LYS A 60 0.73 -6.12 22.20
C LYS A 60 0.78 -4.96 21.21
N SER A 61 -0.38 -4.58 20.67
CA SER A 61 -0.46 -3.59 19.59
C SER A 61 0.14 -2.22 19.93
N PHE A 62 0.15 -1.80 21.20
CA PHE A 62 0.79 -0.55 21.62
C PHE A 62 2.32 -0.55 21.38
N LEU A 63 2.97 -1.72 21.33
CA LEU A 63 4.39 -1.80 21.02
C LEU A 63 4.69 -1.42 19.57
N ARG A 64 3.73 -1.57 18.65
CA ARG A 64 3.87 -1.14 17.25
C ARG A 64 4.06 0.37 17.15
N PHE A 65 3.27 1.12 17.92
CA PHE A 65 3.43 2.57 18.06
C PHE A 65 4.71 2.93 18.81
N LYS A 66 5.11 2.15 19.81
CA LYS A 66 6.35 2.40 20.56
C LYS A 66 7.59 2.30 19.67
N ILE A 67 7.68 1.29 18.81
CA ILE A 67 8.80 1.18 17.87
C ILE A 67 8.73 2.24 16.76
N GLY A 68 7.53 2.64 16.35
CA GLY A 68 7.33 3.81 15.48
C GLY A 68 7.94 5.06 16.09
N LYS A 69 7.60 5.37 17.35
CA LYS A 69 8.16 6.51 18.08
C LYS A 69 9.69 6.46 18.15
N ILE A 70 10.28 5.29 18.43
CA ILE A 70 11.74 5.13 18.49
C ILE A 70 12.39 5.49 17.16
N LEU A 71 11.83 5.01 16.04
CA LEU A 71 12.34 5.32 14.70
C LEU A 71 12.24 6.83 14.40
N ASP A 72 11.11 7.46 14.72
CA ASP A 72 10.92 8.90 14.51
C ASP A 72 11.84 9.76 15.40
N ASP A 73 12.03 9.37 16.67
CA ASP A 73 12.96 10.05 17.59
C ASP A 73 14.40 10.02 17.05
N LEU A 74 14.84 8.89 16.46
CA LEU A 74 16.15 8.75 15.81
C LEU A 74 16.29 9.63 14.56
N CYS A 75 15.18 10.01 13.95
CA CYS A 75 15.10 10.93 12.82
C CYS A 75 14.85 12.39 13.26
N GLY A 76 15.04 12.71 14.53
CA GLY A 76 14.81 14.07 15.06
C GLY A 76 13.37 14.54 14.92
N ASN A 77 12.41 13.61 14.98
CA ASN A 77 10.97 13.84 14.79
C ASN A 77 10.59 14.43 13.43
N GLN A 78 11.44 14.24 12.40
CA GLN A 78 11.19 14.69 11.04
C GLN A 78 10.47 13.64 10.18
N LEU A 79 10.48 12.36 10.59
CA LEU A 79 9.97 11.26 9.79
C LEU A 79 8.44 11.25 9.76
N GLN A 80 7.77 11.30 10.91
CA GLN A 80 6.31 11.24 10.96
C GLN A 80 5.62 12.36 10.16
N PRO A 81 5.98 13.65 10.33
CA PRO A 81 5.36 14.73 9.55
C PRO A 81 5.60 14.57 8.04
N LEU A 82 6.79 14.10 7.64
CA LEU A 82 7.14 13.87 6.23
C LEU A 82 6.28 12.75 5.63
N LEU A 83 6.15 11.60 6.30
CA LEU A 83 5.32 10.48 5.83
C LEU A 83 3.86 10.92 5.64
N ILE A 84 3.28 11.64 6.61
CA ILE A 84 1.91 12.17 6.54
C ILE A 84 1.78 13.11 5.35
N LYS A 85 2.71 14.08 5.23
CA LYS A 85 2.68 15.06 4.14
C LYS A 85 2.77 14.39 2.78
N THR A 86 3.70 13.45 2.57
CA THR A 86 3.86 12.75 1.29
C THR A 86 2.63 11.91 0.93
N LEU A 87 2.08 11.14 1.88
CA LEU A 87 0.97 10.23 1.61
C LEU A 87 -0.38 10.93 1.41
N LEU A 88 -0.57 12.10 2.03
CA LEU A 88 -1.77 12.92 1.86
C LEU A 88 -1.65 13.95 0.72
N ASN A 89 -0.46 14.13 0.15
CA ASN A 89 -0.25 15.00 -0.99
C ASN A 89 -0.73 14.30 -2.27
N ARG A 90 -1.81 14.83 -2.87
CA ARG A 90 -2.36 14.32 -4.14
C ARG A 90 -1.36 14.34 -5.30
N ALA A 91 -0.37 15.23 -5.28
CA ALA A 91 0.67 15.21 -6.31
C ALA A 91 1.65 14.03 -6.15
N GLN A 92 1.63 13.32 -5.02
CA GLN A 92 2.53 12.23 -4.66
C GLN A 92 1.72 11.01 -4.17
N GLY A 93 1.66 10.77 -2.85
CA GLY A 93 0.89 9.69 -2.27
C GLY A 93 1.57 8.32 -2.26
N ALA A 94 2.83 8.21 -2.68
CA ALA A 94 3.54 6.93 -2.71
C ALA A 94 5.01 7.06 -2.29
N LEU A 95 5.47 6.05 -1.54
CA LEU A 95 6.84 5.91 -1.08
C LEU A 95 7.38 4.51 -1.39
N LEU A 96 8.64 4.42 -1.82
CA LEU A 96 9.45 3.20 -1.81
C LEU A 96 10.50 3.35 -0.70
N ILE A 97 10.37 2.56 0.36
CA ILE A 97 11.13 2.74 1.60
C ILE A 97 12.14 1.60 1.75
N SER A 98 13.37 1.94 2.18
CA SER A 98 14.42 0.99 2.52
C SER A 98 15.28 1.49 3.68
N ALA A 99 16.05 0.58 4.28
CA ALA A 99 17.01 0.89 5.32
C ALA A 99 18.36 0.25 4.98
N GLU A 100 19.43 1.04 4.98
CA GLU A 100 20.77 0.53 4.68
C GLU A 100 21.15 -0.58 5.68
N GLY A 101 21.55 -1.75 5.14
CA GLY A 101 21.91 -2.93 5.92
C GLY A 101 20.73 -3.86 6.25
N ILE A 102 19.53 -3.63 5.72
CA ILE A 102 18.41 -4.59 5.75
C ILE A 102 18.04 -4.95 4.31
N ASP A 103 18.59 -6.05 3.81
CA ASP A 103 18.50 -6.44 2.39
C ASP A 103 18.58 -7.96 2.14
N ASP A 104 18.59 -8.79 3.20
CA ASP A 104 18.62 -10.25 3.09
C ASP A 104 17.46 -10.93 3.83
N VAL A 105 17.01 -12.08 3.31
CA VAL A 105 15.89 -12.87 3.89
C VAL A 105 16.13 -13.30 5.34
N ALA A 106 17.39 -13.47 5.76
CA ALA A 106 17.75 -13.75 7.15
C ALA A 106 17.29 -12.64 8.11
N GLN A 107 17.02 -11.43 7.60
CA GLN A 107 16.59 -10.26 8.34
C GLN A 107 15.07 -10.02 8.27
N ALA A 108 14.28 -11.06 7.98
CA ALA A 108 12.83 -10.93 7.83
C ALA A 108 12.14 -10.35 9.08
N GLU A 109 12.65 -10.61 10.29
CA GLU A 109 12.08 -10.01 11.50
C GLU A 109 12.36 -8.50 11.59
N GLU A 110 13.59 -8.08 11.27
CA GLU A 110 14.00 -6.68 11.20
C GLU A 110 13.17 -5.92 10.15
N MET A 111 12.94 -6.53 8.99
CA MET A 111 12.05 -6.02 7.94
C MET A 111 10.63 -5.78 8.46
N VAL A 112 10.05 -6.76 9.18
CA VAL A 112 8.71 -6.61 9.79
C VAL A 112 8.70 -5.47 10.81
N LYS A 113 9.72 -5.37 11.67
CA LYS A 113 9.82 -4.28 12.66
C LYS A 113 9.90 -2.91 11.99
N LEU A 114 10.72 -2.76 10.94
CA LEU A 114 10.87 -1.52 10.19
C LEU A 114 9.55 -1.07 9.56
N ALA A 115 8.91 -1.94 8.78
CA ALA A 115 7.64 -1.64 8.13
C ALA A 115 6.54 -1.29 9.15
N THR A 116 6.51 -2.02 10.27
CA THR A 116 5.56 -1.77 11.36
C THR A 116 5.77 -0.40 12.01
N ALA A 117 7.03 -0.04 12.28
CA ALA A 117 7.38 1.26 12.84
C ALA A 117 6.91 2.40 11.93
N VAL A 118 7.22 2.32 10.64
CA VAL A 118 6.80 3.32 9.64
C VAL A 118 5.28 3.40 9.53
N ALA A 119 4.59 2.27 9.40
CA ALA A 119 3.12 2.27 9.29
C ALA A 119 2.46 2.90 10.52
N HIS A 120 2.91 2.57 11.74
CA HIS A 120 2.26 3.01 12.98
C HIS A 120 2.65 4.44 13.41
N LEU A 121 3.51 5.14 12.65
CA LEU A 121 3.68 6.59 12.78
C LEU A 121 2.51 7.36 12.17
N ILE A 122 1.83 6.81 11.17
CA ILE A 122 0.82 7.51 10.39
C ILE A 122 -0.58 6.88 10.49
N SER A 123 -0.68 5.71 11.14
CA SER A 123 -1.83 4.83 10.97
C SER A 123 -1.93 3.76 12.06
N ARG A 124 -2.89 2.85 11.88
CA ARG A 124 -2.91 1.53 12.49
C ARG A 124 -3.16 0.48 11.42
N SER A 125 -2.38 -0.61 11.41
CA SER A 125 -2.64 -1.74 10.51
C SER A 125 -3.83 -2.56 10.99
N ASN A 126 -4.70 -2.91 10.06
CA ASN A 126 -5.88 -3.75 10.26
C ASN A 126 -5.48 -5.22 10.48
N TYR A 127 -6.43 -6.00 10.99
CA TYR A 127 -6.31 -7.45 11.04
C TYR A 127 -6.33 -8.04 9.62
N ASP A 128 -5.40 -8.95 9.32
CA ASP A 128 -5.37 -9.74 8.08
C ASP A 128 -5.86 -11.16 8.36
N ALA A 129 -7.03 -11.50 7.79
CA ALA A 129 -7.66 -12.80 7.95
C ALA A 129 -6.82 -13.98 7.44
N MET A 130 -5.85 -13.75 6.55
CA MET A 130 -5.00 -14.82 6.01
C MET A 130 -3.95 -15.31 7.01
N SER A 131 -3.44 -14.42 7.86
CA SER A 131 -2.41 -14.74 8.86
C SER A 131 -2.95 -14.81 10.28
N GLY A 132 -4.12 -14.21 10.53
CA GLY A 132 -4.60 -14.01 11.89
C GLY A 132 -3.86 -12.91 12.66
N GLN A 133 -3.10 -12.06 11.97
CA GLN A 133 -2.22 -11.04 12.56
C GLN A 133 -2.43 -9.68 11.89
N TYR A 134 -1.67 -8.66 12.30
CA TYR A 134 -1.75 -7.29 11.73
C TYR A 134 -0.95 -7.10 10.43
N TYR A 135 -0.18 -8.11 10.06
CA TYR A 135 0.54 -8.24 8.80
C TYR A 135 0.40 -9.68 8.33
N ALA A 136 0.67 -9.94 7.05
CA ALA A 136 0.71 -11.29 6.54
C ALA A 136 1.94 -11.48 5.65
N ARG A 137 2.63 -12.62 5.84
CA ARG A 137 3.75 -13.08 5.00
C ARG A 137 3.28 -14.21 4.10
N PHE A 138 3.68 -14.17 2.83
CA PHE A 138 3.33 -15.20 1.86
C PHE A 138 4.55 -15.57 1.04
N VAL A 139 4.72 -16.87 0.83
CA VAL A 139 5.78 -17.43 0.01
C VAL A 139 5.15 -17.92 -1.29
N VAL A 140 5.68 -17.44 -2.41
CA VAL A 140 5.36 -17.90 -3.76
C VAL A 140 6.51 -18.78 -4.23
N LYS A 141 6.17 -20.00 -4.64
CA LYS A 141 7.07 -20.98 -5.28
C LYS A 141 6.35 -21.56 -6.48
N ASN A 142 7.11 -22.10 -7.43
CA ASN A 142 6.52 -22.79 -8.59
C ASN A 142 5.74 -24.07 -8.23
N VAL A 143 5.99 -24.68 -7.07
CA VAL A 143 5.37 -25.96 -6.65
C VAL A 143 4.03 -25.77 -5.93
N ASP A 144 3.34 -24.66 -6.19
CA ASP A 144 2.04 -24.44 -5.59
C ASP A 144 0.98 -25.21 -6.41
N ASN A 145 0.67 -26.43 -5.97
CA ASN A 145 -0.39 -27.27 -6.54
C ASN A 145 -1.80 -26.67 -6.37
N SER A 146 -1.92 -25.46 -5.83
CA SER A 146 -3.17 -24.73 -5.87
C SER A 146 -3.44 -24.26 -7.31
N ASP A 147 -4.39 -24.89 -7.98
CA ASP A 147 -4.95 -24.47 -9.27
C ASP A 147 -5.76 -23.16 -9.16
N SER A 148 -5.30 -22.22 -8.32
CA SER A 148 -5.91 -20.91 -8.26
C SER A 148 -5.45 -20.12 -9.48
N TYR A 149 -6.38 -19.82 -10.37
CA TYR A 149 -6.27 -18.89 -11.50
C TYR A 149 -5.48 -17.59 -11.17
N LEU A 150 -5.45 -17.19 -9.89
CA LEU A 150 -4.76 -16.01 -9.35
C LEU A 150 -3.26 -16.18 -9.08
N ARG A 151 -2.75 -17.42 -9.00
CA ARG A 151 -1.33 -17.71 -8.70
C ARG A 151 -0.51 -18.09 -9.92
N GLN A 152 -1.12 -18.06 -11.11
CA GLN A 152 -0.43 -18.39 -12.34
C GLN A 152 0.66 -17.35 -12.66
N PRO A 153 1.90 -17.79 -12.92
CA PRO A 153 3.06 -16.90 -13.07
C PRO A 153 2.96 -16.01 -14.31
N HIS A 154 2.38 -16.53 -15.38
CA HIS A 154 2.22 -15.83 -16.66
C HIS A 154 1.10 -14.77 -16.64
N ARG A 155 0.36 -14.64 -15.52
CA ARG A 155 -0.77 -13.74 -15.42
C ARG A 155 -0.42 -12.48 -14.63
N VAL A 156 -0.86 -11.34 -15.18
CA VAL A 156 -0.90 -10.07 -14.45
C VAL A 156 -1.96 -10.18 -13.35
N MET A 157 -1.65 -9.67 -12.18
CA MET A 157 -2.67 -9.35 -11.18
C MET A 157 -3.10 -7.91 -11.46
N GLU A 158 -4.34 -7.77 -11.90
CA GLU A 158 -4.95 -6.54 -12.39
C GLU A 158 -4.87 -5.41 -11.34
N LEU A 159 -4.84 -4.15 -11.80
CA LEU A 159 -4.81 -2.96 -10.98
C LEU A 159 -6.08 -2.82 -10.13
N HIS A 160 -5.90 -2.64 -8.84
CA HIS A 160 -7.01 -2.53 -7.89
C HIS A 160 -6.67 -1.70 -6.65
N ASN A 161 -7.70 -1.41 -5.87
CA ASN A 161 -7.62 -0.88 -4.52
C ASN A 161 -7.95 -2.00 -3.53
N ASP A 162 -7.29 -1.98 -2.38
CA ASP A 162 -7.56 -2.92 -1.30
C ASP A 162 -8.77 -2.48 -0.44
N GLY A 163 -9.47 -3.44 0.18
CA GLY A 163 -10.52 -3.16 1.16
C GLY A 163 -11.88 -2.71 0.58
N THR A 164 -12.21 -3.11 -0.65
CA THR A 164 -13.50 -2.82 -1.28
C THR A 164 -14.68 -3.60 -0.71
N TYR A 165 -14.44 -4.74 -0.06
CA TYR A 165 -15.51 -5.61 0.47
C TYR A 165 -15.82 -5.39 1.95
N VAL A 166 -15.31 -4.31 2.56
CA VAL A 166 -15.57 -3.92 3.95
C VAL A 166 -16.05 -2.47 4.02
N GLU A 167 -16.80 -2.13 5.09
CA GLU A 167 -17.31 -0.77 5.27
C GLU A 167 -16.20 0.24 5.53
N GLU A 168 -15.21 -0.14 6.34
CA GLU A 168 -14.09 0.72 6.67
C GLU A 168 -13.16 0.96 5.47
N VAL A 169 -12.82 2.22 5.26
CA VAL A 169 -11.87 2.62 4.21
C VAL A 169 -10.48 2.12 4.58
N THR A 170 -9.84 1.43 3.63
CA THR A 170 -8.40 1.16 3.67
C THR A 170 -7.68 2.31 3.00
N ASP A 171 -7.00 3.15 3.79
CA ASP A 171 -6.33 4.36 3.32
C ASP A 171 -4.93 4.08 2.75
N TYR A 172 -4.24 3.04 3.26
CA TYR A 172 -2.92 2.67 2.77
C TYR A 172 -2.76 1.17 2.52
N VAL A 173 -1.85 0.88 1.59
CA VAL A 173 -1.32 -0.47 1.33
C VAL A 173 0.19 -0.42 1.47
N LEU A 174 0.73 -1.39 2.21
CA LEU A 174 2.16 -1.64 2.36
C LEU A 174 2.49 -3.00 1.74
N MET A 175 3.47 -3.04 0.84
CA MET A 175 3.95 -4.26 0.19
C MET A 175 5.47 -4.34 0.25
N MET A 176 5.99 -5.29 1.02
CA MET A 176 7.41 -5.50 1.26
C MET A 176 7.92 -6.75 0.57
N LYS A 177 9.12 -6.68 0.00
CA LYS A 177 9.86 -7.83 -0.50
C LYS A 177 10.77 -8.38 0.60
N ILE A 178 10.49 -9.60 1.06
CA ILE A 178 11.25 -10.30 2.10
C ILE A 178 12.32 -11.22 1.48
N ASP A 179 12.03 -11.81 0.32
CA ASP A 179 12.98 -12.66 -0.41
C ASP A 179 12.67 -12.68 -1.91
N GLU A 180 13.70 -12.88 -2.72
CA GLU A 180 13.61 -12.98 -4.17
C GLU A 180 14.76 -13.84 -4.73
N GLN A 181 14.43 -15.04 -5.23
CA GLN A 181 15.38 -16.00 -5.81
C GLN A 181 14.84 -16.48 -7.16
N ASN A 182 15.70 -16.47 -8.18
CA ASN A 182 15.38 -16.92 -9.55
C ASN A 182 14.08 -16.31 -10.10
N MET A 183 13.91 -15.00 -9.90
CA MET A 183 12.72 -14.25 -10.29
C MET A 183 13.04 -13.34 -11.47
N GLU A 184 12.31 -13.53 -12.57
CA GLU A 184 12.33 -12.63 -13.72
C GLU A 184 10.96 -12.00 -13.89
N GLY A 185 10.87 -10.68 -13.78
CA GLY A 185 9.61 -9.94 -13.82
C GLY A 185 8.89 -9.89 -12.47
N GLY A 186 7.57 -9.78 -12.51
CA GLY A 186 6.73 -9.70 -11.32
C GLY A 186 6.89 -8.39 -10.55
N ASN A 187 7.20 -7.31 -11.25
CA ASN A 187 7.23 -5.97 -10.67
C ASN A 187 5.87 -5.60 -10.09
N SER A 188 5.87 -4.68 -9.12
CA SER A 188 4.64 -4.02 -8.71
C SER A 188 4.20 -3.08 -9.83
N LEU A 189 2.93 -3.17 -10.21
CA LEU A 189 2.30 -2.21 -11.12
C LEU A 189 1.60 -1.15 -10.29
N LEU A 190 1.73 0.12 -10.64
CA LEU A 190 1.07 1.23 -9.96
C LEU A 190 0.45 2.19 -10.98
N LEU A 191 -0.76 2.66 -10.71
CA LEU A 191 -1.40 3.70 -11.51
C LEU A 191 -1.95 4.79 -10.57
N HIS A 192 -1.42 6.00 -10.70
CA HIS A 192 -1.98 7.17 -10.04
C HIS A 192 -3.16 7.69 -10.84
N LEU A 193 -4.29 7.99 -10.21
CA LEU A 193 -5.51 8.42 -10.93
C LEU A 193 -5.28 9.65 -11.81
N ASP A 194 -4.52 10.65 -11.34
CA ASP A 194 -4.25 11.86 -12.13
C ASP A 194 -3.31 11.62 -13.33
N ASP A 195 -2.69 10.44 -13.44
CA ASP A 195 -1.90 10.06 -14.62
C ASP A 195 -2.73 9.19 -15.59
N TRP A 196 -3.93 8.73 -15.19
CA TRP A 196 -4.76 7.89 -16.03
C TRP A 196 -5.52 8.71 -17.09
N GLU A 197 -5.20 8.46 -18.35
CA GLU A 197 -5.69 9.20 -19.52
C GLU A 197 -7.21 9.11 -19.73
N HIS A 198 -7.87 8.11 -19.14
CA HIS A 198 -9.32 7.89 -19.27
C HIS A 198 -10.11 8.31 -18.02
N LEU A 199 -9.45 8.87 -16.99
CA LEU A 199 -10.09 9.21 -15.71
C LEU A 199 -11.36 10.05 -15.90
N GLU A 200 -11.29 11.14 -16.67
CA GLU A 200 -12.42 12.04 -16.87
C GLU A 200 -13.62 11.32 -17.52
N SER A 201 -13.34 10.46 -18.51
CA SER A 201 -14.38 9.74 -19.25
C SER A 201 -15.16 8.79 -18.34
N PHE A 202 -14.46 8.04 -17.49
CA PHE A 202 -15.11 7.11 -16.56
C PHE A 202 -15.71 7.82 -15.35
N PHE A 203 -15.03 8.83 -14.80
CA PHE A 203 -15.50 9.54 -13.60
C PHE A 203 -16.75 10.39 -13.83
N THR A 204 -16.93 10.93 -15.04
CA THR A 204 -18.14 11.71 -15.41
C THR A 204 -19.32 10.83 -15.83
N HIS A 205 -19.08 9.54 -16.09
CA HIS A 205 -20.14 8.60 -16.43
C HIS A 205 -21.14 8.43 -15.27
N PRO A 206 -22.47 8.30 -15.51
CA PRO A 206 -23.45 8.12 -14.44
C PRO A 206 -23.18 6.91 -13.55
N LEU A 207 -22.62 5.82 -14.11
CA LEU A 207 -22.29 4.61 -13.36
C LEU A 207 -21.16 4.80 -12.35
N ALA A 208 -20.31 5.82 -12.51
CA ALA A 208 -19.25 6.10 -11.55
C ALA A 208 -19.75 6.34 -10.14
N ARG A 209 -20.95 6.93 -10.01
CA ARG A 209 -21.63 7.25 -8.73
C ARG A 209 -22.70 6.23 -8.36
N ARG A 210 -22.96 5.24 -9.21
CA ARG A 210 -23.94 4.20 -8.93
C ARG A 210 -23.38 3.27 -7.86
N VAL A 211 -24.13 3.09 -6.79
CA VAL A 211 -23.80 2.14 -5.74
C VAL A 211 -23.87 0.72 -6.31
N MET A 212 -22.76 -0.02 -6.22
CA MET A 212 -22.65 -1.41 -6.66
C MET A 212 -22.44 -2.33 -5.46
N ARG A 213 -22.75 -3.62 -5.62
CA ARG A 213 -22.54 -4.65 -4.60
C ARG A 213 -21.10 -5.15 -4.64
N TRP A 214 -20.51 -5.35 -3.47
CA TRP A 214 -19.16 -5.89 -3.30
C TRP A 214 -19.21 -7.09 -2.36
N ALA A 215 -18.74 -8.24 -2.83
CA ALA A 215 -18.79 -9.49 -2.08
C ALA A 215 -17.36 -9.98 -1.77
N ALA A 216 -17.09 -10.25 -0.50
CA ALA A 216 -15.82 -10.82 -0.09
C ALA A 216 -15.69 -12.26 -0.62
N PRO A 217 -14.48 -12.73 -0.98
CA PRO A 217 -14.30 -14.12 -1.36
C PRO A 217 -14.46 -15.03 -0.13
N PRO A 218 -14.85 -16.31 -0.30
CA PRO A 218 -15.13 -17.22 0.82
C PRO A 218 -13.99 -17.33 1.85
N SER A 219 -12.74 -17.15 1.41
CA SER A 219 -11.54 -17.22 2.25
C SER A 219 -11.40 -16.08 3.27
N LYS A 220 -12.18 -15.00 3.15
CA LYS A 220 -12.06 -13.82 4.03
C LYS A 220 -12.95 -13.88 5.27
N ASN A 221 -13.83 -14.88 5.37
CA ASN A 221 -14.71 -15.10 6.53
C ASN A 221 -15.51 -13.83 6.94
N VAL A 222 -15.95 -13.05 5.95
CA VAL A 222 -16.80 -11.87 6.15
C VAL A 222 -18.25 -12.30 5.90
N SER A 223 -19.16 -11.90 6.78
CA SER A 223 -20.53 -12.43 6.82
C SER A 223 -21.57 -11.60 6.04
N HIS A 224 -21.18 -10.48 5.45
CA HIS A 224 -22.09 -9.59 4.72
C HIS A 224 -21.40 -8.94 3.53
N ASP A 225 -22.18 -8.66 2.49
CA ASP A 225 -21.78 -7.83 1.35
C ASP A 225 -21.77 -6.34 1.76
N VAL A 226 -21.06 -5.52 1.00
CA VAL A 226 -21.08 -4.06 1.17
C VAL A 226 -21.49 -3.37 -0.13
N TRP A 227 -21.94 -2.12 0.00
CA TRP A 227 -22.47 -1.34 -1.11
C TRP A 227 -21.84 0.05 -1.15
N HIS A 228 -21.09 0.33 -2.21
CA HIS A 228 -20.52 1.64 -2.46
C HIS A 228 -20.28 1.83 -3.97
N PRO A 229 -20.17 3.08 -4.47
CA PRO A 229 -19.80 3.33 -5.86
C PRO A 229 -18.34 2.96 -6.13
N VAL A 230 -17.99 2.79 -7.41
CA VAL A 230 -16.60 2.54 -7.85
C VAL A 230 -15.73 3.78 -7.64
N PHE A 231 -16.28 4.96 -7.93
CA PHE A 231 -15.61 6.25 -7.72
C PHE A 231 -16.28 7.03 -6.59
N ASP A 232 -15.47 7.80 -5.89
CA ASP A 232 -15.91 8.80 -4.92
C ASP A 232 -15.03 10.06 -5.06
N VAL A 233 -15.15 11.00 -4.13
CA VAL A 233 -14.33 12.21 -4.10
C VAL A 233 -13.57 12.39 -2.78
N ASP A 234 -12.39 13.01 -2.87
CA ASP A 234 -11.71 13.53 -1.68
C ASP A 234 -12.39 14.82 -1.15
N GLN A 235 -11.88 15.39 -0.04
CA GLN A 235 -12.45 16.65 0.51
C GLN A 235 -12.42 17.84 -0.45
N GLN A 236 -11.61 17.81 -1.51
CA GLN A 236 -11.54 18.86 -2.52
C GLN A 236 -12.41 18.54 -3.76
N GLY A 237 -13.17 17.45 -3.75
CA GLY A 237 -13.99 17.03 -4.88
C GLY A 237 -13.21 16.28 -5.97
N ARG A 238 -11.95 15.89 -5.74
CA ARG A 238 -11.13 15.21 -6.73
C ARG A 238 -11.40 13.70 -6.74
N PRO A 239 -11.33 13.01 -7.89
CA PRO A 239 -11.65 11.59 -7.97
C PRO A 239 -10.76 10.72 -7.08
N VAL A 240 -11.40 9.82 -6.34
CA VAL A 240 -10.78 8.66 -5.68
C VAL A 240 -11.52 7.39 -6.11
N MET A 241 -10.90 6.23 -5.89
CA MET A 241 -11.42 4.96 -6.40
C MET A 241 -11.41 3.87 -5.32
N ARG A 242 -12.42 3.01 -5.38
CA ARG A 242 -12.51 1.77 -4.60
C ARG A 242 -12.93 0.65 -5.55
N TYR A 243 -11.96 0.08 -6.24
CA TYR A 243 -12.19 -0.88 -7.31
C TYR A 243 -11.37 -2.15 -7.18
N ILE A 244 -11.98 -3.29 -7.46
CA ILE A 244 -11.32 -4.56 -7.76
C ILE A 244 -12.30 -5.41 -8.56
N ASP A 245 -11.85 -5.89 -9.71
CA ASP A 245 -12.62 -6.70 -10.65
C ASP A 245 -13.24 -7.96 -10.01
N GLN A 246 -12.51 -8.62 -9.13
CA GLN A 246 -12.89 -9.90 -8.52
C GLN A 246 -14.09 -9.78 -7.56
N PHE A 247 -14.27 -8.63 -6.91
CA PHE A 247 -15.23 -8.50 -5.81
C PHE A 247 -16.43 -7.61 -6.14
N VAL A 248 -16.33 -6.74 -7.17
CA VAL A 248 -17.49 -6.01 -7.66
C VAL A 248 -18.49 -6.98 -8.30
N GLN A 249 -19.78 -6.77 -8.07
CA GLN A 249 -20.85 -7.67 -8.49
C GLN A 249 -21.88 -6.89 -9.31
N PRO A 250 -21.69 -6.73 -10.64
CA PRO A 250 -22.66 -6.05 -11.48
C PRO A 250 -24.01 -6.76 -11.39
N LYS A 251 -25.08 -6.00 -11.15
CA LYS A 251 -26.42 -6.58 -11.00
C LYS A 251 -27.11 -6.87 -12.33
N ASP A 252 -26.63 -6.25 -13.41
CA ASP A 252 -27.24 -6.30 -14.74
C ASP A 252 -26.20 -6.09 -15.86
N PHE A 253 -26.67 -6.16 -17.10
CA PHE A 253 -25.86 -6.02 -18.31
C PHE A 253 -25.21 -4.63 -18.43
N GLU A 254 -25.90 -3.57 -17.98
CA GLU A 254 -25.39 -2.20 -18.07
C GLU A 254 -24.15 -2.03 -17.17
N GLU A 255 -24.25 -2.46 -15.91
CA GLU A 255 -23.13 -2.41 -14.97
C GLU A 255 -21.99 -3.34 -15.41
N GLY A 256 -22.33 -4.55 -15.91
CA GLY A 256 -21.33 -5.52 -16.35
C GLY A 256 -20.48 -5.06 -17.52
N VAL A 257 -21.11 -4.52 -18.58
CA VAL A 257 -20.38 -4.01 -19.76
C VAL A 257 -19.50 -2.83 -19.37
N TRP A 258 -20.03 -1.84 -18.65
CA TRP A 258 -19.24 -0.68 -18.24
C TRP A 258 -18.05 -1.05 -17.33
N LEU A 259 -18.22 -2.00 -16.42
CA LEU A 259 -17.11 -2.48 -15.58
C LEU A 259 -16.04 -3.24 -16.38
N SER A 260 -16.43 -3.97 -17.43
CA SER A 260 -15.46 -4.61 -18.33
C SER A 260 -14.66 -3.58 -19.13
N GLU A 261 -15.32 -2.55 -19.67
CA GLU A 261 -14.65 -1.44 -20.37
C GLU A 261 -13.74 -0.64 -19.42
N LEU A 262 -14.18 -0.42 -18.17
CA LEU A 262 -13.37 0.19 -17.12
C LEU A 262 -12.11 -0.64 -16.85
N SER A 263 -12.25 -1.96 -16.71
CA SER A 263 -11.14 -2.88 -16.50
C SER A 263 -10.12 -2.78 -17.64
N ASP A 264 -10.57 -2.89 -18.89
CA ASP A 264 -9.70 -2.79 -20.06
C ASP A 264 -8.97 -1.43 -20.10
N ALA A 265 -9.70 -0.34 -19.85
CA ALA A 265 -9.13 1.01 -19.86
C ALA A 265 -8.10 1.27 -18.74
N LEU A 266 -8.21 0.59 -17.59
CA LEU A 266 -7.19 0.64 -16.53
C LEU A 266 -5.96 -0.16 -16.95
N GLU A 267 -6.14 -1.42 -17.38
CA GLU A 267 -5.05 -2.34 -17.68
C GLU A 267 -4.25 -1.95 -18.93
N THR A 268 -4.87 -1.23 -19.88
CA THR A 268 -4.17 -0.73 -21.08
C THR A 268 -3.65 0.70 -20.94
N SER A 269 -3.73 1.31 -19.76
CA SER A 269 -3.21 2.67 -19.54
C SER A 269 -1.73 2.75 -19.87
N GLN A 270 -1.33 3.79 -20.62
CA GLN A 270 0.06 4.03 -20.99
C GLN A 270 0.90 4.59 -19.83
N ASN A 271 0.25 4.94 -18.71
CA ASN A 271 0.86 5.62 -17.57
C ASN A 271 1.06 4.71 -16.36
N ILE A 272 0.87 3.39 -16.52
CA ILE A 272 1.16 2.40 -15.49
C ILE A 272 2.67 2.38 -15.22
N LEU A 273 3.04 2.56 -13.95
CA LEU A 273 4.41 2.41 -13.49
C LEU A 273 4.73 0.94 -13.23
N SER A 274 5.82 0.45 -13.80
CA SER A 274 6.42 -0.84 -13.44
C SER A 274 7.56 -0.63 -12.45
N VAL A 275 7.34 -1.01 -11.19
CA VAL A 275 8.26 -0.73 -10.08
C VAL A 275 8.90 -2.03 -9.56
N PRO A 276 10.21 -2.22 -9.76
CA PRO A 276 10.93 -3.29 -9.08
C PRO A 276 11.03 -2.95 -7.58
N VAL A 277 10.72 -3.94 -6.74
CA VAL A 277 10.84 -3.84 -5.28
C VAL A 277 11.92 -4.84 -4.83
N PRO A 278 13.18 -4.40 -4.68
CA PRO A 278 14.27 -5.26 -4.19
C PRO A 278 14.01 -5.75 -2.75
N VAL A 279 14.69 -6.84 -2.37
CA VAL A 279 14.64 -7.38 -0.99
C VAL A 279 14.95 -6.29 0.04
N GLY A 280 14.20 -6.28 1.14
CA GLY A 280 14.30 -5.27 2.19
C GLY A 280 13.58 -3.96 1.91
N LYS A 281 13.11 -3.73 0.68
CA LYS A 281 12.30 -2.56 0.33
C LYS A 281 10.81 -2.82 0.44
N PHE A 282 10.04 -1.77 0.70
CA PHE A 282 8.59 -1.83 0.65
C PHE A 282 7.97 -0.59 0.02
N LEU A 283 6.90 -0.82 -0.74
CA LEU A 283 6.00 0.24 -1.17
C LEU A 283 5.03 0.58 -0.03
N LEU A 284 4.76 1.86 0.14
CA LEU A 284 3.70 2.40 0.99
C LEU A 284 2.94 3.45 0.18
N ILE A 285 1.69 3.17 -0.14
CA ILE A 285 0.88 3.98 -1.07
C ILE A 285 -0.45 4.38 -0.45
N ASN A 286 -0.96 5.55 -0.85
CA ASN A 286 -2.32 5.97 -0.56
C ASN A 286 -3.29 5.22 -1.49
N ASN A 287 -4.06 4.32 -0.91
CA ASN A 287 -4.91 3.37 -1.62
C ASN A 287 -6.15 4.02 -2.27
N LEU A 288 -6.46 5.28 -1.95
CA LEU A 288 -7.62 5.96 -2.54
C LEU A 288 -7.36 6.51 -3.95
N PHE A 289 -6.10 6.78 -4.29
CA PHE A 289 -5.76 7.38 -5.59
C PHE A 289 -4.52 6.78 -6.26
N TRP A 290 -3.95 5.75 -5.64
CA TRP A 290 -3.10 4.78 -6.31
C TRP A 290 -3.85 3.45 -6.42
N LEU A 291 -3.93 2.92 -7.63
CA LEU A 291 -4.19 1.51 -7.85
C LEU A 291 -2.86 0.76 -7.88
N HIS A 292 -2.90 -0.50 -7.50
CA HIS A 292 -1.74 -1.38 -7.54
C HIS A 292 -2.09 -2.75 -8.09
N GLY A 293 -1.10 -3.39 -8.70
CA GLY A 293 -1.19 -4.72 -9.27
C GLY A 293 0.19 -5.38 -9.28
N ARG A 294 0.31 -6.49 -10.01
CA ARG A 294 1.58 -7.21 -10.15
C ARG A 294 1.73 -7.71 -11.57
N ASP A 295 2.87 -7.45 -12.18
CA ASP A 295 3.18 -7.98 -13.50
C ASP A 295 3.31 -9.51 -13.48
N ARG A 296 3.31 -10.10 -14.67
CA ARG A 296 3.68 -11.50 -14.91
C ARG A 296 5.15 -11.73 -14.51
N PHE A 297 5.48 -12.97 -14.22
CA PHE A 297 6.86 -13.40 -13.98
C PHE A 297 7.14 -14.75 -14.66
N THR A 298 8.41 -14.99 -14.98
CA THR A 298 8.83 -16.26 -15.58
C THR A 298 8.86 -17.36 -14.50
N PRO A 299 8.18 -18.51 -14.70
CA PRO A 299 8.32 -19.64 -13.80
C PRO A 299 9.75 -20.19 -13.83
N HIS A 300 10.34 -20.43 -12.65
CA HIS A 300 11.61 -21.15 -12.50
C HIS A 300 11.50 -22.26 -11.43
N PRO A 301 12.06 -23.48 -11.63
CA PRO A 301 11.97 -24.58 -10.67
C PRO A 301 12.38 -24.20 -9.24
N ASP A 302 13.44 -23.40 -9.12
CA ASP A 302 13.96 -22.88 -7.86
C ASP A 302 13.47 -21.45 -7.54
N LEU A 303 12.35 -21.02 -8.12
CA LEU A 303 11.74 -19.73 -7.83
C LEU A 303 11.27 -19.67 -6.37
N ARG A 304 11.71 -18.64 -5.66
CA ARG A 304 11.19 -18.29 -4.34
C ARG A 304 11.01 -16.78 -4.27
N ARG A 305 9.80 -16.34 -3.97
CA ARG A 305 9.50 -14.96 -3.61
C ARG A 305 8.77 -14.94 -2.30
N GLU A 306 9.21 -14.12 -1.37
CA GLU A 306 8.49 -13.89 -0.12
C GLU A 306 8.09 -12.44 -0.01
N LEU A 307 6.83 -12.23 0.32
CA LEU A 307 6.21 -10.91 0.45
C LEU A 307 5.67 -10.75 1.87
N MET A 308 5.64 -9.50 2.34
CA MET A 308 4.88 -9.12 3.52
C MET A 308 3.95 -7.97 3.15
N ARG A 309 2.72 -7.98 3.67
CA ARG A 309 1.80 -6.85 3.51
C ARG A 309 1.22 -6.36 4.82
N GLN A 310 0.89 -5.08 4.85
CA GLN A 310 0.01 -4.45 5.84
C GLN A 310 -0.97 -3.52 5.11
N ARG A 311 -2.18 -3.38 5.66
CA ARG A 311 -3.21 -2.45 5.18
C ARG A 311 -3.82 -1.77 6.38
N GLY A 312 -4.27 -0.54 6.26
CA GLY A 312 -4.90 0.14 7.38
C GLY A 312 -5.45 1.51 7.03
N TYR A 313 -5.77 2.28 8.07
CA TYR A 313 -6.38 3.60 7.97
C TYR A 313 -5.46 4.66 8.58
N PHE A 314 -5.44 5.88 8.02
CA PHE A 314 -4.64 6.96 8.55
C PHE A 314 -5.20 7.48 9.88
N ALA A 315 -4.30 7.79 10.80
CA ALA A 315 -4.63 8.36 12.10
C ALA A 315 -3.50 9.30 12.53
N TYR A 316 -3.75 10.61 12.48
CA TYR A 316 -2.77 11.64 12.78
C TYR A 316 -3.41 12.85 13.45
N ALA A 317 -2.60 13.62 14.17
CA ALA A 317 -3.03 14.86 14.79
C ALA A 317 -3.06 15.99 13.74
N ALA A 318 -4.13 16.76 13.74
CA ALA A 318 -4.26 18.00 12.99
C ALA A 318 -5.07 18.99 13.84
N SER A 319 -4.82 20.30 13.69
CA SER A 319 -5.70 21.31 14.31
C SER A 319 -7.06 21.25 13.62
N HIS A 320 -8.10 20.88 14.36
CA HIS A 320 -9.48 20.80 13.89
C HIS A 320 -10.45 21.20 15.00
N TYR A 321 -11.68 21.54 14.63
CA TYR A 321 -12.71 21.90 15.59
C TYR A 321 -13.08 20.69 16.47
N GLN A 322 -13.22 20.94 17.77
CA GLN A 322 -13.84 20.03 18.72
C GLN A 322 -14.84 20.81 19.59
N THR A 323 -15.92 20.15 19.98
CA THR A 323 -16.95 20.69 20.87
C THR A 323 -16.84 20.05 22.25
N HIS A 324 -17.32 20.76 23.28
CA HIS A 324 -17.22 20.37 24.69
C HIS A 324 -15.79 20.41 25.25
N GLN A 325 -15.67 20.38 26.58
CA GLN A 325 -14.41 20.37 27.34
C GLN A 325 -14.28 19.06 28.11
#